data_AF-A0A059X0J3-F1
#
_entry.id   AF-A0A059X0J3-F1
#
_cell.length_a   1.000
_cell.length_b   1.000
_cell.length_c   1.000
_cell.angle_alpha   90.00
_cell.angle_beta   90.00
_cell.angle_gamma   90.00
#
_symmetry.space_group_name_H-M   'P 1'
#
loop_
_entity.id
_entity.type
_entity.pdbx_description
1 polymer ?
#
loop_
_entity_poly.entity_id
_entity_poly.type
_entity_poly.pdbx_seq_one_letter_code
_entity_poly.pdbx_strand_id
1 'polypeptide(L)'
;MAQAWQAFFDVNAAQQDAVRVQNEAEQDASRIIPEARGEASRIVQQAEAYREQSVADASGQAARFRQVYEEYRKAPDVSRERIFLETMERVFGSVDKIIVDQKGQGGVPFLPLTQMPQPQNNAPSTQNNQNNQGATTR
;
A
#
# COMPACT_ATOMS: atom_id res chain seq x y z
N MET A 1 -39.93 41.94 57.50
CA MET A 1 -40.52 41.89 56.14
C MET A 1 -39.47 41.62 55.05
N ALA A 2 -38.26 42.18 55.09
CA ALA A 2 -37.25 41.99 54.01
C ALA A 2 -36.63 40.58 53.92
N GLN A 3 -36.47 39.86 55.04
CA GLN A 3 -35.74 38.58 55.09
C GLN A 3 -36.51 37.42 54.42
N ALA A 4 -37.84 37.38 54.56
CA ALA A 4 -38.66 36.33 53.94
C ALA A 4 -38.64 36.43 52.42
N TRP A 5 -38.69 37.65 51.88
CA TRP A 5 -38.66 37.89 50.44
C TRP A 5 -37.36 37.35 49.84
N GLN A 6 -36.20 37.69 50.42
CA GLN A 6 -34.89 37.19 49.97
C GLN A 6 -34.79 35.66 49.98
N ALA A 7 -35.30 34.99 51.02
CA ALA A 7 -35.31 33.53 51.09
C ALA A 7 -36.15 32.87 49.96
N PHE A 8 -37.25 33.50 49.55
CA PHE A 8 -38.04 33.02 48.40
C PHE A 8 -37.33 33.22 47.05
N PHE A 9 -36.60 34.32 46.84
CA PHE A 9 -35.80 34.49 45.62
C PHE A 9 -34.67 33.50 45.54
N ASP A 10 -34.00 33.24 46.67
CA ASP A 10 -32.88 32.31 46.72
C ASP A 10 -33.31 30.88 46.35
N VAL A 11 -34.46 30.42 46.86
CA VAL A 11 -35.02 29.11 46.49
C VAL A 11 -35.35 29.04 44.98
N ASN A 12 -35.89 30.10 44.40
CA ASN A 12 -36.19 30.12 42.96
C ASN A 12 -34.91 30.15 42.11
N ALA A 13 -33.90 30.92 42.53
CA ALA A 13 -32.61 30.97 41.87
C ALA A 13 -31.92 29.59 41.93
N ALA A 14 -31.90 28.95 43.09
CA ALA A 14 -31.36 27.60 43.27
C ALA A 14 -32.10 26.56 42.41
N GLN A 15 -33.43 26.66 42.27
CA GLN A 15 -34.19 25.78 41.38
C GLN A 15 -33.84 25.99 39.90
N GLN A 16 -33.68 27.25 39.45
CA GLN A 16 -33.27 27.55 38.08
C GLN A 16 -31.85 27.06 37.79
N ASP A 17 -30.93 27.22 38.72
CA ASP A 17 -29.57 26.69 38.60
C ASP A 17 -29.56 25.17 38.57
N ALA A 18 -30.35 24.49 39.39
CA ALA A 18 -30.47 23.03 39.36
C ALA A 18 -30.99 22.54 37.99
N VAL A 19 -32.03 23.18 37.44
CA VAL A 19 -32.56 22.86 36.11
C VAL A 19 -31.53 23.13 35.02
N ARG A 20 -30.77 24.23 35.12
CA ARG A 20 -29.72 24.55 34.16
C ARG A 20 -28.63 23.47 34.15
N VAL A 21 -28.11 23.11 35.33
CA VAL A 21 -27.08 22.07 35.46
C VAL A 21 -27.59 20.71 34.97
N GLN A 22 -28.86 20.37 35.23
CA GLN A 22 -29.45 19.15 34.71
C GLN A 22 -29.50 19.14 33.18
N ASN A 23 -29.97 20.23 32.56
CA ASN A 23 -30.04 20.33 31.10
C ASN A 23 -28.65 20.31 30.45
N GLU A 24 -27.65 20.95 31.06
CA GLU A 24 -26.25 20.90 30.63
C GLU A 24 -25.72 19.45 30.67
N ALA A 25 -25.95 18.73 31.77
CA ALA A 25 -25.55 17.33 31.91
C ALA A 25 -26.26 16.40 30.91
N GLU A 26 -27.55 16.60 30.68
CA GLU A 26 -28.32 15.85 29.68
C GLU A 26 -27.83 16.14 28.26
N GLN A 27 -27.48 17.39 27.96
CA GLN A 27 -26.92 17.79 26.68
C GLN A 27 -25.54 17.16 26.44
N ASP A 28 -24.68 17.15 27.46
CA ASP A 28 -23.35 16.56 27.37
C ASP A 28 -23.43 15.03 27.23
N ALA A 29 -24.30 14.37 28.00
CA ALA A 29 -24.56 12.94 27.87
C ALA A 29 -25.10 12.59 26.47
N SER A 30 -26.02 13.40 25.96
CA SER A 30 -26.60 13.23 24.61
C SER A 30 -25.58 13.45 23.49
N ARG A 31 -24.46 14.12 23.75
CA ARG A 31 -23.35 14.29 22.80
C ARG A 31 -22.34 13.16 22.91
N ILE A 32 -21.86 12.88 24.12
CA ILE A 32 -20.75 11.96 24.37
C ILE A 32 -21.17 10.51 24.10
N ILE A 33 -22.37 10.10 24.50
CA ILE A 33 -22.80 8.70 24.37
C ILE A 33 -22.89 8.26 22.89
N PRO A 34 -23.55 9.02 21.99
CA PRO A 34 -23.58 8.67 20.57
C PRO A 34 -22.20 8.73 19.91
N GLU A 35 -21.36 9.71 20.27
CA GLU A 35 -20.01 9.83 19.75
C GLU A 35 -19.16 8.61 20.13
N ALA A 36 -19.14 8.23 21.41
CA ALA A 36 -18.43 7.05 21.89
C ALA A 36 -18.95 5.75 21.25
N ARG A 37 -20.27 5.62 21.03
CA ARG A 37 -20.84 4.48 20.30
C ARG A 37 -20.42 4.46 18.83
N GLY A 38 -20.36 5.63 18.18
CA GLY A 38 -19.87 5.79 16.81
C GLY A 38 -18.40 5.41 16.69
N GLU A 39 -17.56 5.87 17.62
CA GLU A 39 -16.15 5.52 17.75
C GLU A 39 -15.97 3.99 17.89
N ALA A 40 -16.69 3.38 18.82
CA ALA A 40 -16.65 1.94 19.06
C ALA A 40 -17.07 1.14 17.82
N SER A 41 -18.17 1.53 17.17
CA SER A 41 -18.63 0.91 15.93
C SER A 41 -17.59 1.03 14.82
N ARG A 42 -16.96 2.20 14.68
CA ARG A 42 -15.90 2.44 13.69
C ARG A 42 -14.70 1.53 13.93
N ILE A 43 -14.27 1.37 15.19
CA ILE A 43 -13.16 0.48 15.55
C ILE A 43 -13.49 -0.98 15.20
N VAL A 44 -14.69 -1.44 15.53
CA VAL A 44 -15.13 -2.81 15.22
C VAL A 44 -15.15 -3.04 13.71
N GLN A 45 -15.75 -2.12 12.94
CA GLN A 45 -15.79 -2.23 11.49
C GLN A 45 -14.40 -2.20 10.85
N GLN A 46 -13.48 -1.37 11.37
CA GLN A 46 -12.09 -1.36 10.90
C GLN A 46 -11.38 -2.68 11.19
N ALA A 47 -11.59 -3.27 12.37
CA ALA A 47 -11.02 -4.56 12.73
C ALA A 47 -11.58 -5.69 11.85
N GLU A 48 -12.89 -5.68 11.58
CA GLU A 48 -13.54 -6.63 10.68
C GLU A 48 -13.02 -6.49 9.25
N ALA A 49 -12.92 -5.27 8.73
CA ALA A 49 -12.36 -5.01 7.41
C ALA A 49 -10.90 -5.47 7.29
N TYR A 50 -10.07 -5.20 8.30
CA TYR A 50 -8.68 -5.66 8.33
C TYR A 50 -8.59 -7.19 8.33
N ARG A 51 -9.43 -7.85 9.14
CA ARG A 51 -9.51 -9.32 9.17
C ARG A 51 -9.88 -9.87 7.80
N GLU A 52 -10.90 -9.31 7.15
CA GLU A 52 -11.35 -9.74 5.83
C GLU A 52 -10.30 -9.51 4.75
N GLN A 53 -9.65 -8.35 4.76
CA GLN A 53 -8.55 -8.04 3.87
C GLN A 53 -7.41 -9.05 4.04
N SER A 54 -6.99 -9.33 5.28
CA SER A 54 -5.92 -10.29 5.55
C SER A 54 -6.25 -11.70 5.04
N VAL A 55 -7.49 -12.15 5.25
CA VAL A 55 -7.96 -13.45 4.74
C VAL A 55 -8.01 -13.46 3.21
N ALA A 56 -8.51 -12.40 2.59
CA ALA A 56 -8.58 -12.26 1.14
C ALA A 56 -7.17 -12.29 0.51
N ASP A 57 -6.24 -11.51 1.05
CA ASP A 57 -4.85 -11.46 0.59
C ASP A 57 -4.18 -12.83 0.72
N ALA A 58 -4.30 -13.48 1.87
CA ALA A 58 -3.74 -14.82 2.10
C ALA A 58 -4.35 -15.86 1.13
N SER A 59 -5.66 -15.82 0.92
CA SER A 59 -6.35 -16.73 0.00
C SER A 59 -5.94 -16.49 -1.45
N GLY A 60 -5.77 -15.24 -1.87
CA GLY A 60 -5.32 -14.86 -3.20
C GLY A 60 -3.87 -15.29 -3.46
N GLN A 61 -2.98 -15.11 -2.48
CA GLN A 61 -1.60 -15.60 -2.56
C GLN A 61 -1.55 -17.12 -2.66
N ALA A 62 -2.32 -17.83 -1.83
CA ALA A 62 -2.40 -19.28 -1.87
C ALA A 62 -2.96 -19.79 -3.23
N ALA A 63 -3.96 -19.11 -3.79
CA ALA A 63 -4.50 -19.44 -5.10
C ALA A 63 -3.46 -19.24 -6.23
N ARG A 64 -2.73 -18.11 -6.22
CA ARG A 64 -1.63 -17.87 -7.17
C ARG A 64 -0.53 -18.92 -7.06
N PHE A 65 -0.13 -19.25 -5.82
CA PHE A 65 0.86 -20.30 -5.59
C PHE A 65 0.38 -21.65 -6.12
N ARG A 66 -0.88 -22.03 -5.86
CA ARG A 66 -1.47 -23.27 -6.37
C ARG A 66 -1.46 -23.32 -7.89
N GLN A 67 -1.83 -22.23 -8.56
CA GLN A 67 -1.79 -22.15 -10.03
C GLN A 67 -0.38 -22.38 -10.59
N VAL A 68 0.63 -21.72 -10.00
CA VAL A 68 2.03 -21.91 -10.41
C VAL A 68 2.51 -23.33 -10.11
N TYR A 69 2.14 -23.88 -8.96
CA TYR A 69 2.49 -25.24 -8.58
C TYR A 69 1.87 -26.30 -9.50
N GLU A 70 0.61 -26.12 -9.89
CA GLU A 70 -0.06 -27.00 -10.84
C GLU A 70 0.63 -26.99 -12.20
N GLU A 71 1.07 -25.81 -12.67
CA GLU A 71 1.82 -25.69 -13.91
C GLU A 71 3.22 -26.32 -13.79
N TYR A 72 3.92 -26.09 -12.68
CA TYR A 72 5.20 -26.75 -12.38
C TYR A 72 5.06 -28.28 -12.37
N ARG A 73 3.99 -28.81 -11.79
CA ARG A 73 3.75 -30.26 -11.72
C ARG A 73 3.58 -30.88 -13.12
N LYS A 74 3.08 -30.14 -14.10
CA LYS A 74 2.94 -30.63 -15.48
C LYS A 74 4.30 -30.81 -16.17
N ALA A 75 5.27 -29.94 -15.89
CA ALA A 75 6.58 -29.98 -16.52
C ALA A 75 7.69 -29.50 -15.55
N PRO A 76 8.13 -30.38 -14.63
CA PRO A 76 9.14 -30.02 -13.62
C PRO A 76 10.53 -29.85 -14.21
N ASP A 77 10.87 -30.59 -15.27
CA ASP A 77 12.22 -30.61 -15.84
C ASP A 77 12.55 -29.30 -16.57
N VAL A 78 11.65 -28.80 -17.42
CA VAL A 78 11.83 -27.52 -18.14
C VAL A 78 11.91 -26.33 -17.19
N SER A 79 11.19 -26.38 -16.06
CA SER A 79 11.21 -25.32 -15.05
C SER A 79 12.57 -25.28 -14.33
N ARG A 80 13.12 -26.45 -13.98
CA ARG A 80 14.46 -26.56 -13.37
C ARG A 80 15.54 -26.15 -14.36
N GLU A 81 15.44 -26.60 -15.60
CA GLU A 81 16.38 -26.27 -16.66
C GLU A 81 16.38 -24.77 -16.94
N ARG A 82 15.19 -24.13 -17.03
CA ARG A 82 15.09 -22.67 -17.14
C ARG A 82 15.75 -21.93 -15.97
N ILE A 83 15.46 -22.32 -14.73
CA ILE A 83 16.07 -21.69 -13.55
C ILE A 83 17.59 -21.86 -13.56
N PHE A 84 18.06 -23.05 -13.91
CA PHE A 84 19.50 -23.34 -14.04
C PHE A 84 20.14 -22.45 -15.10
N LEU A 85 19.56 -22.37 -16.30
CA LEU A 85 20.07 -21.55 -17.40
C LEU A 85 20.06 -20.06 -17.06
N GLU A 86 18.98 -19.54 -16.45
CA GLU A 86 18.88 -18.13 -16.04
C GLU A 86 19.88 -17.78 -14.92
N THR A 87 20.09 -18.71 -13.98
CA THR A 87 21.10 -18.55 -12.92
C THR A 87 22.50 -18.58 -13.51
N MET A 88 22.77 -19.51 -14.43
CA MET A 88 24.05 -19.59 -15.13
C MET A 88 24.28 -18.36 -16.00
N GLU A 89 23.27 -17.83 -16.68
CA GLU A 89 23.35 -16.57 -17.43
C GLU A 89 23.70 -15.40 -16.49
N ARG A 90 23.06 -15.29 -15.32
CA ARG A 90 23.35 -14.22 -14.35
C ARG A 90 24.76 -14.32 -13.78
N VAL A 91 25.20 -15.53 -13.43
CA VAL A 91 26.54 -15.79 -12.91
C VAL A 91 27.59 -15.55 -13.98
N PHE A 92 27.39 -16.08 -15.18
CA PHE A 92 28.35 -15.98 -16.28
C PHE A 92 28.30 -14.68 -17.08
N GLY A 93 27.20 -13.92 -17.02
CA GLY A 93 27.08 -12.61 -17.66
C GLY A 93 27.88 -11.52 -16.95
N SER A 94 28.27 -11.76 -15.69
CA SER A 94 29.07 -10.84 -14.88
C SER A 94 30.58 -11.13 -14.91
N VAL A 95 31.00 -12.24 -15.54
CA VAL A 95 32.41 -12.63 -15.62
C VAL A 95 32.91 -12.54 -17.06
N ASP A 96 34.08 -11.91 -17.21
CA ASP A 96 34.83 -11.91 -18.48
C ASP A 96 35.26 -13.35 -18.82
N LYS A 97 34.48 -14.01 -19.67
CA LYS A 97 34.77 -15.38 -20.12
C LYS A 97 35.96 -15.38 -21.08
N ILE A 98 37.07 -16.00 -20.67
CA ILE A 98 38.21 -16.31 -21.55
C ILE A 98 38.03 -17.75 -22.06
N ILE A 99 37.71 -17.92 -23.35
CA ILE A 99 37.68 -19.23 -24.01
C ILE A 99 39.10 -19.56 -24.46
N VAL A 100 39.75 -20.52 -23.81
CA VAL A 100 41.07 -21.01 -24.21
C VAL A 100 40.88 -22.31 -24.98
N ASP A 101 41.06 -22.28 -26.31
CA ASP A 101 41.15 -23.49 -27.11
C ASP A 101 42.52 -24.16 -26.86
N GLN A 102 42.50 -25.28 -26.14
CA GLN A 102 43.70 -26.09 -25.88
C GLN A 102 44.00 -27.09 -27.00
N LYS A 103 43.41 -26.95 -28.20
CA LYS A 103 43.83 -27.71 -29.37
C LYS A 103 44.87 -26.94 -30.19
N GLY A 104 46.08 -26.89 -29.66
CA GLY A 104 47.29 -26.98 -30.49
C GLY A 104 47.70 -25.73 -31.26
N GLN A 105 48.58 -24.97 -30.61
CA GLN A 105 49.74 -24.30 -31.20
C GLN A 105 49.50 -23.00 -32.01
N GLY A 106 49.57 -21.88 -31.27
CA GLY A 106 50.03 -20.60 -31.81
C GLY A 106 48.94 -19.59 -32.13
N GLY A 107 48.92 -18.49 -31.36
CA GLY A 107 48.18 -17.27 -31.70
C GLY A 107 46.92 -17.09 -30.85
N VAL A 108 47.04 -16.24 -29.83
CA VAL A 108 45.89 -15.63 -29.14
C VAL A 108 45.03 -14.86 -30.14
N PRO A 109 43.69 -14.98 -30.05
CA PRO A 109 42.81 -13.88 -30.39
C PRO A 109 42.15 -13.38 -29.10
N PHE A 110 42.63 -12.24 -28.62
CA PHE A 110 41.91 -11.39 -27.69
C PHE A 110 40.68 -10.82 -28.41
N LEU A 111 39.51 -11.39 -28.16
CA LEU A 111 38.23 -10.74 -28.50
C LEU A 111 37.50 -10.42 -27.19
N PRO A 112 37.63 -9.19 -26.66
CA PRO A 112 36.71 -8.72 -25.65
C PRO A 112 35.36 -8.53 -26.35
N LEU A 113 34.34 -9.28 -25.94
CA LEU A 113 32.95 -9.02 -26.33
C LEU A 113 32.42 -7.81 -25.55
N THR A 114 33.10 -6.68 -25.67
CA THR A 114 32.54 -5.40 -25.30
C THR A 114 31.93 -4.81 -26.56
N GLN A 115 30.62 -4.57 -26.52
CA GLN A 115 29.77 -3.91 -27.52
C GLN A 115 28.96 -4.87 -28.41
N MET A 116 27.90 -5.45 -27.84
CA MET A 116 26.63 -5.47 -28.58
C MET A 116 25.96 -4.11 -28.38
N PRO A 117 25.83 -3.25 -29.41
CA PRO A 117 24.90 -2.15 -29.38
C PRO A 117 23.50 -2.73 -29.26
N GLN A 118 22.85 -2.45 -28.12
CA GLN A 118 21.42 -2.64 -27.96
C GLN A 118 20.73 -1.82 -29.07
N PRO A 119 19.91 -2.42 -29.96
CA PRO A 119 19.06 -1.64 -30.83
C PRO A 119 18.02 -0.93 -29.95
N GLN A 120 18.26 0.36 -29.75
CA GLN A 120 17.39 1.28 -29.06
C GLN A 120 16.18 1.58 -29.97
N ASN A 121 15.26 0.62 -30.06
CA ASN A 121 13.96 0.84 -30.67
C ASN A 121 13.04 1.55 -29.66
N ASN A 122 13.18 2.87 -29.59
CA ASN A 122 12.21 3.74 -28.96
C ASN A 122 11.81 4.87 -29.92
N ALA A 123 10.79 4.59 -30.73
CA ALA A 123 9.78 5.56 -31.18
C ALA A 123 8.54 4.75 -31.59
N PRO A 124 7.33 5.18 -31.20
CA PRO A 124 6.70 6.30 -31.91
C PRO A 124 6.28 7.47 -31.02
N SER A 125 6.53 8.65 -31.57
CA SER A 125 5.89 9.93 -31.29
C SER A 125 4.37 9.82 -31.18
N THR A 126 3.82 10.12 -29.99
CA THR A 126 2.44 10.57 -29.85
C THR A 126 2.43 12.08 -29.78
N GLN A 127 2.19 12.68 -30.94
CA GLN A 127 1.77 14.06 -31.09
C GLN A 127 0.32 14.13 -30.59
N ASN A 128 0.08 14.74 -29.43
CA ASN A 128 -1.24 15.29 -29.15
C ASN A 128 -1.13 16.69 -28.54
N ASN A 129 -2.02 17.51 -29.05
CA ASN A 129 -2.03 18.94 -29.13
C ASN A 129 -2.94 19.50 -28.02
N GLN A 130 -2.78 20.79 -27.76
CA GLN A 130 -3.76 21.73 -27.16
C GLN A 130 -3.70 22.00 -25.64
N ASN A 131 -3.55 23.30 -25.39
CA ASN A 131 -4.17 24.07 -24.32
C ASN A 131 -3.55 24.02 -22.91
N ASN A 132 -2.62 24.95 -22.65
CA ASN A 132 -2.96 26.07 -21.77
C ASN A 132 -1.90 27.18 -21.85
N GLN A 133 -2.19 28.18 -22.69
CA GLN A 133 -1.68 29.52 -22.49
C GLN A 133 -2.62 30.20 -21.50
N GLY A 134 -2.12 30.59 -20.33
CA GLY A 134 -2.89 31.39 -19.39
C GLY A 134 -2.33 31.30 -17.97
N ALA A 135 -1.92 32.46 -17.45
CA ALA A 135 -1.62 32.75 -16.05
C ALA A 135 -0.23 32.37 -15.52
N THR A 136 0.75 33.24 -15.77
CA THR A 136 1.67 33.73 -14.72
C THR A 136 2.28 35.06 -15.18
N THR A 137 1.80 36.17 -14.63
CA THR A 137 2.64 37.31 -14.18
C THR A 137 1.75 38.13 -13.24
N ARG A 138 2.15 38.11 -11.96
CA ARG A 138 1.87 39.13 -10.96
C ARG A 138 2.78 40.33 -11.21
#